data_AF-A0A6S7H927-F1
#
_entry.id   AF-A0A6S7H927-F1
#
_cell.length_a   1.000
_cell.length_b   1.000
_cell.length_c   1.000
_cell.angle_alpha   90.00
_cell.angle_beta   90.00
_cell.angle_gamma   90.00
#
_symmetry.space_group_name_H-M   'P 1'
#
loop_
_entity.id
_entity.type
_entity.pdbx_description
1 polymer ?
#
loop_
_entity_poly.entity_id
_entity_poly.type
_entity_poly.pdbx_seq_one_letter_code
_entity_poly.pdbx_strand_id
1 'polypeptide(L)'
;MANSRHLLWTVVVFVVLLCGVYYWGPSVSQAETHDANGTNPCFEPKFVGPCRAAMPRYYYNQQSKACEMFIFGGCSANGNNFVKKEDCEITCLGHPTPSQGP
;
A
#
# COMPACT_ATOMS: atom_id res chain seq x y z
N MET A 1 -10.10 36.96 -47.15
CA MET A 1 -9.86 35.50 -47.24
C MET A 1 -9.45 35.01 -45.86
N ALA A 2 -10.14 33.98 -45.35
CA ALA A 2 -10.03 33.33 -44.03
C ALA A 2 -10.17 34.24 -42.78
N ASN A 3 -11.37 34.29 -42.22
CA ASN A 3 -11.72 34.97 -40.97
C ASN A 3 -11.07 34.25 -39.76
N SER A 4 -10.16 34.93 -39.04
CA SER A 4 -9.39 34.44 -37.88
C SER A 4 -10.25 33.86 -36.73
N ARG A 5 -11.54 34.22 -36.69
CA ARG A 5 -12.52 33.66 -35.73
C ARG A 5 -12.81 32.17 -35.97
N HIS A 6 -12.65 31.69 -37.21
CA HIS A 6 -12.77 30.26 -37.56
C HIS A 6 -11.57 29.45 -37.05
N LEU A 7 -10.36 30.02 -37.08
CA LEU A 7 -9.14 29.34 -36.62
C LEU A 7 -9.09 29.26 -35.08
N LEU A 8 -9.70 30.21 -34.38
CA LEU A 8 -9.81 30.18 -32.93
C LEU A 8 -10.87 29.17 -32.44
N TRP A 9 -12.01 29.04 -33.15
CA TRP A 9 -13.02 28.02 -32.83
C TRP A 9 -12.55 26.60 -33.16
N THR A 10 -11.82 26.39 -34.25
CA THR A 10 -11.27 25.06 -34.57
C THR A 10 -10.22 24.62 -33.56
N VAL A 11 -9.39 25.53 -33.03
CA VAL A 11 -8.40 25.19 -31.98
C VAL A 11 -9.09 24.82 -30.67
N VAL A 12 -10.16 25.50 -30.25
CA VAL A 12 -10.91 25.14 -29.03
C VAL A 12 -11.64 23.80 -29.19
N VAL A 13 -12.21 23.52 -30.36
CA VAL A 13 -12.85 22.22 -30.64
C VAL A 13 -11.82 21.09 -30.74
N PHE A 14 -10.62 21.33 -31.27
CA PHE A 14 -9.53 20.35 -31.24
C PHE A 14 -8.97 20.12 -29.83
N VAL A 15 -8.89 21.14 -28.98
CA VAL A 15 -8.50 20.97 -27.57
C VAL A 15 -9.60 20.25 -26.78
N VAL A 16 -10.88 20.50 -27.06
CA VAL A 16 -12.00 19.80 -26.41
C VAL A 16 -12.18 18.36 -26.92
N LEU A 17 -11.85 18.06 -28.18
CA LEU A 17 -11.90 16.69 -28.71
C LEU A 17 -10.66 15.87 -28.36
N LEU A 18 -9.48 16.49 -28.21
CA LEU A 18 -8.30 15.84 -27.66
C LEU A 18 -8.38 15.69 -26.13
N CYS A 19 -9.04 16.60 -25.42
CA CYS A 19 -9.28 16.48 -23.98
C CYS A 19 -10.56 15.72 -23.61
N GLY A 20 -11.51 15.52 -24.53
CA GLY A 20 -12.72 14.71 -24.32
C GLY A 20 -12.43 13.21 -24.16
N VAL A 21 -11.23 12.78 -24.57
CA VAL A 21 -10.68 11.45 -24.27
C VAL A 21 -9.82 11.44 -22.99
N TYR A 22 -9.49 12.62 -22.45
CA TYR A 22 -8.73 12.79 -21.20
C TYR A 22 -9.57 13.22 -19.98
N TYR A 23 -10.80 13.70 -20.18
CA TYR A 23 -11.65 14.21 -19.07
C TYR A 23 -13.01 13.50 -18.92
N TRP A 24 -13.19 12.35 -19.59
CA TRP A 24 -14.20 11.36 -19.21
C TRP A 24 -13.61 9.94 -19.27
N GLY A 25 -12.49 9.76 -18.58
CA GLY A 25 -12.12 8.44 -18.05
C GLY A 25 -13.04 8.08 -16.90
N PRO A 26 -13.35 6.79 -16.66
CA PRO A 26 -14.15 6.40 -15.51
C PRO A 26 -13.52 6.97 -14.25
N SER A 27 -14.33 7.35 -13.27
CA SER A 27 -13.86 7.68 -11.93
C SER A 27 -12.86 6.62 -11.48
N VAL A 28 -11.57 6.94 -11.54
CA VAL A 28 -10.54 6.23 -10.83
C VAL A 28 -10.82 6.51 -9.37
N SER A 29 -11.74 5.72 -8.83
CA SER A 29 -11.72 5.33 -7.43
C SER A 29 -10.43 4.53 -7.28
N GLN A 30 -9.31 5.24 -7.14
CA GLN A 30 -8.15 4.68 -6.44
C GLN A 30 -8.57 4.57 -4.97
N ALA A 31 -9.46 3.63 -4.69
CA ALA A 31 -9.23 2.74 -3.57
C ALA A 31 -7.88 2.11 -3.88
N GLU A 32 -6.86 2.66 -3.24
CA GLU A 32 -5.56 2.07 -2.93
C GLU A 32 -5.27 0.81 -3.74
N THR A 33 -4.40 0.93 -4.74
CA THR A 33 -3.81 -0.21 -5.42
C THR A 33 -3.06 -1.04 -4.39
N HIS A 34 -3.75 -2.01 -3.79
CA HIS A 34 -3.13 -3.13 -3.14
C HIS A 34 -2.22 -3.80 -4.17
N ASP A 35 -0.94 -3.82 -3.81
CA ASP A 35 0.20 -4.34 -4.53
C ASP A 35 -0.14 -5.57 -5.40
N ALA A 36 0.30 -5.55 -6.67
CA ALA A 36 0.12 -6.65 -7.62
C ALA A 36 0.92 -7.91 -7.25
N ASN A 37 1.52 -7.96 -6.05
CA ASN A 37 1.89 -9.18 -5.35
C ASN A 37 1.38 -9.12 -3.90
N GLY A 38 0.06 -9.22 -3.71
CA GLY A 38 -0.64 -9.11 -2.42
C GLY A 38 -0.33 -10.20 -1.40
N THR A 39 0.93 -10.38 -1.01
CA THR A 39 1.29 -11.17 0.15
C THR A 39 0.95 -10.38 1.40
N ASN A 40 -0.08 -10.84 2.12
CA ASN A 40 -0.39 -10.30 3.42
C ASN A 40 0.79 -10.61 4.37
N PRO A 41 1.46 -9.59 4.94
CA PRO A 41 2.65 -9.78 5.77
C PRO A 41 2.38 -10.70 6.96
N CYS A 42 1.14 -10.77 7.43
CA CYS A 42 0.72 -11.60 8.56
C CYS A 42 0.77 -13.11 8.24
N PHE A 43 0.85 -13.50 6.96
CA PHE A 43 1.03 -14.89 6.56
C PHE A 43 2.48 -15.29 6.31
N GLU A 44 3.40 -14.34 6.27
CA GLU A 44 4.82 -14.64 6.07
C GLU A 44 5.48 -15.09 7.39
N PRO A 45 6.50 -15.96 7.35
CA PRO A 45 7.26 -16.33 8.54
C PRO A 45 8.13 -15.16 9.03
N LYS A 46 8.60 -15.22 10.28
CA LYS A 46 9.72 -14.35 10.70
C LYS A 46 10.95 -14.63 9.84
N PHE A 47 11.63 -13.57 9.41
CA PHE A 47 12.82 -13.69 8.59
C PHE A 47 13.98 -12.85 9.13
N VAL A 48 15.05 -13.51 9.58
CA VAL A 48 16.24 -12.85 10.13
C VAL A 48 17.05 -12.15 9.04
N GLY A 49 17.09 -12.69 7.82
CA GLY A 49 17.93 -12.19 6.74
C GLY A 49 19.41 -12.59 6.86
N PRO A 50 20.23 -12.30 5.84
CA PRO A 50 21.62 -12.74 5.78
C PRO A 50 22.61 -11.84 6.54
N CYS A 51 22.20 -10.63 6.91
CA CYS A 51 23.04 -9.70 7.66
C CYS A 51 23.13 -10.08 9.15
N ARG A 52 24.11 -9.50 9.86
CA ARG A 52 24.49 -9.87 11.24
C ARG A 52 24.30 -8.75 12.28
N ALA A 53 23.46 -7.77 11.99
CA ALA A 53 23.02 -6.83 13.02
C ALA A 53 22.07 -7.51 14.00
N ALA A 54 21.92 -6.94 15.19
CA ALA A 54 20.96 -7.41 16.20
C ALA A 54 19.88 -6.33 16.39
N MET A 55 18.88 -6.31 15.51
CA MET A 55 17.80 -5.32 15.55
C MET A 55 16.52 -5.95 16.13
N PRO A 56 16.06 -5.55 17.33
CA PRO A 56 14.77 -5.99 17.85
C PRO A 56 13.65 -5.53 16.93
N ARG A 57 12.78 -6.47 16.53
CA ARG A 57 11.62 -6.26 15.68
C ARG A 57 10.46 -7.12 16.17
N TYR A 58 9.27 -6.84 15.68
CA TYR A 58 8.06 -7.62 15.92
C TYR A 58 7.62 -8.34 14.66
N TYR A 59 7.10 -9.54 14.81
CA TYR A 59 6.44 -10.31 13.75
C TYR A 59 5.14 -10.89 14.30
N TYR A 60 4.16 -11.08 13.42
CA TYR A 60 2.94 -11.77 13.75
C TYR A 60 3.16 -13.28 13.72
N ASN A 61 2.96 -13.94 14.86
CA ASN A 61 3.00 -15.39 14.98
C ASN A 61 1.59 -15.96 14.84
N GLN A 62 1.37 -16.70 13.74
CA GLN A 62 0.07 -17.30 13.43
C GLN A 62 -0.35 -18.42 14.39
N GLN A 63 0.61 -19.05 15.09
CA GLN A 63 0.33 -20.13 16.05
C GLN A 63 -0.20 -19.57 17.37
N SER A 64 0.46 -18.54 17.90
CA SER A 64 0.06 -17.86 19.15
C SER A 64 -1.01 -16.78 18.92
N LYS A 65 -1.25 -16.39 17.66
CA LYS A 65 -2.12 -15.26 17.28
C LYS A 65 -1.69 -13.96 17.95
N ALA A 66 -0.38 -13.75 18.07
CA ALA A 66 0.19 -12.60 18.77
C ALA A 66 1.39 -12.00 18.02
N CYS A 67 1.63 -10.71 18.24
CA CYS A 67 2.84 -10.03 17.79
C CYS A 67 3.98 -10.26 18.80
N GLU A 68 5.01 -10.97 18.37
CA GLU A 68 6.15 -11.41 19.18
C GLU A 68 7.44 -10.72 18.74
N MET A 69 8.38 -10.54 19.66
CA MET A 69 9.70 -10.02 19.31
C MET A 69 10.58 -11.09 18.64
N PHE A 70 11.39 -10.65 17.68
CA PHE A 70 12.50 -11.42 17.11
C PHE A 70 13.69 -10.51 16.79
N ILE A 71 14.85 -11.10 16.52
CA ILE A 71 16.05 -10.37 16.10
C ILE A 71 16.13 -10.40 14.57
N PHE A 72 16.08 -9.21 13.97
CA PHE A 72 16.32 -9.01 12.54
C PHE A 72 17.79 -8.69 12.30
N GLY A 73 18.36 -9.34 11.29
CA GLY A 73 19.76 -9.24 10.87
C GLY A 73 20.12 -7.92 10.21
N GLY A 74 19.14 -7.08 9.85
CA GLY A 74 19.34 -5.73 9.35
C GLY A 74 19.23 -5.56 7.83
N CYS A 75 19.04 -6.64 7.06
CA CYS A 75 18.80 -6.54 5.61
C CYS A 75 17.88 -7.64 5.09
N SER A 76 17.30 -7.42 3.91
CA SER A 76 16.37 -8.34 3.23
C SER A 76 15.14 -8.69 4.07
N ALA A 77 14.57 -7.72 4.80
CA ALA A 77 13.32 -7.95 5.51
C ALA A 77 12.22 -8.39 4.54
N ASN A 78 11.39 -9.31 4.99
CA ASN A 78 10.11 -9.61 4.37
C ASN A 78 9.00 -8.75 5.01
N GLY A 79 7.74 -8.96 4.63
CA GLY A 79 6.63 -8.13 5.10
C GLY A 79 6.33 -8.27 6.59
N ASN A 80 6.59 -9.45 7.18
CA ASN A 80 6.34 -9.71 8.60
C ASN A 80 7.47 -9.17 9.51
N ASN A 81 7.72 -7.87 9.45
CA ASN A 81 8.82 -7.21 10.17
C ASN A 81 8.44 -5.77 10.56
N PHE A 82 8.04 -5.60 11.81
CA PHE A 82 7.55 -4.34 12.36
C PHE A 82 8.53 -3.78 13.40
N VAL A 83 8.66 -2.46 13.48
CA VAL A 83 9.52 -1.81 14.48
C VAL A 83 8.81 -1.75 15.83
N LYS A 84 7.51 -1.45 15.81
CA LYS A 84 6.67 -1.35 17.00
C LYS A 84 5.71 -2.53 17.07
N LYS A 85 5.31 -2.90 18.29
CA LYS A 85 4.33 -3.96 18.51
C LYS A 85 2.97 -3.53 17.98
N GLU A 86 2.61 -2.27 18.20
CA GLU A 86 1.33 -1.69 17.83
C GLU A 86 1.12 -1.72 16.31
N ASP A 87 2.18 -1.45 15.52
CA ASP A 87 2.12 -1.51 14.06
C ASP A 87 1.85 -2.95 13.58
N CYS A 88 2.46 -3.95 14.22
CA CYS A 88 2.18 -5.35 13.95
C CYS A 88 0.72 -5.71 14.31
N GLU A 89 0.25 -5.28 15.48
CA GLU A 89 -1.10 -5.58 15.97
C GLU A 89 -2.16 -4.93 15.07
N ILE A 90 -2.02 -3.64 14.73
CA ILE A 90 -2.93 -2.94 13.83
C ILE A 90 -2.97 -3.63 12.45
N THR A 91 -1.81 -4.05 11.94
CA THR A 91 -1.71 -4.70 10.63
C THR A 91 -2.33 -6.10 10.61
N CYS A 92 -2.11 -6.90 11.67
CA CYS A 92 -2.39 -8.34 11.65
C CYS A 92 -3.54 -8.82 12.53
N LEU A 93 -3.92 -8.03 13.53
CA LEU A 93 -5.07 -8.30 14.40
C LEU A 93 -6.24 -7.35 14.12
N GLY A 94 -6.01 -6.29 13.33
CA GLY A 94 -6.95 -5.19 13.15
C GLY A 94 -6.95 -4.25 14.35
N HIS A 95 -7.66 -3.12 14.25
CA HIS A 95 -7.92 -2.30 15.44
C HIS A 95 -8.55 -3.18 16.52
N PRO A 96 -8.16 -3.04 17.80
CA PRO A 96 -8.94 -3.63 18.87
C PRO A 96 -10.33 -2.99 18.81
N THR A 97 -11.28 -3.68 18.15
CA THR A 97 -12.67 -3.46 18.50
C THR A 97 -12.75 -3.73 20.01
N PRO A 98 -13.51 -2.93 20.79
CA PRO A 98 -13.66 -3.14 22.23
C PRO A 98 -14.34 -4.47 22.64
N SER A 99 -14.26 -5.51 21.81
CA SER A 99 -14.99 -6.76 21.91
C SER A 99 -14.09 -7.99 22.13
N GLN A 100 -12.96 -7.81 22.82
CA GLN A 100 -12.18 -8.92 23.37
C GLN A 100 -11.98 -8.67 24.87
N GLY A 101 -13.08 -8.81 25.61
CA GLY A 101 -13.05 -8.99 27.06
C GLY A 101 -13.37 -10.45 27.40
N PRO A 102 -12.88 -10.97 28.53
CA PRO A 102 -13.67 -11.76 29.47
C PRO A 102 -14.67 -10.88 30.23
#